data_AF-A0A942RUJ8-F1
#
_entry.id   AF-A0A942RUJ8-F1
#
_cell.length_a   1.000
_cell.length_b   1.000
_cell.length_c   1.000
_cell.angle_alpha   90.00
_cell.angle_beta   90.00
_cell.angle_gamma   90.00
#
_symmetry.space_group_name_H-M   'P 1'
#
loop_
_entity.id
_entity.type
_entity.pdbx_description
1 polymer ?
#
loop_
_entity_poly.entity_id
_entity_poly.type
_entity_poly.pdbx_seq_one_letter_code
_entity_poly.pdbx_strand_id
1 'polypeptide(L)'
;MVVFKSLINKYFQYFIKINYFAQKFFGWKEFPIQGLRTFVVTKIFFYSSGFTAAIALFSFRELTMFIYIIYGVFYFLFLQNKIEMKLEKFVDFQNLDEEYSKTSTLKKVIFTIISFCSIIMNVVGMVLIIYFYSRFFQ
;
A
#
# COMPACT_ATOMS: atom_id res chain seq x y z
N MET A 1 7.06 -3.65 23.95
CA MET A 1 6.58 -2.52 23.12
C MET A 1 7.65 -1.98 22.15
N VAL A 2 8.90 -1.76 22.58
CA VAL A 2 10.01 -1.25 21.73
C VAL A 2 10.39 -2.18 20.56
N VAL A 3 10.43 -3.49 20.80
CA VAL A 3 10.78 -4.51 19.77
C VAL A 3 9.74 -4.56 18.64
N PHE A 4 8.45 -4.50 18.99
CA PHE A 4 7.36 -4.53 18.01
C PHE A 4 7.36 -3.29 17.10
N LYS A 5 7.62 -2.11 17.68
CA LYS A 5 7.78 -0.86 16.92
C LYS A 5 8.97 -0.95 15.94
N SER A 6 10.07 -1.58 16.36
CA SER A 6 11.25 -1.78 15.51
C SER A 6 10.96 -2.73 14.32
N LEU A 7 10.22 -3.82 14.55
CA LEU A 7 9.79 -4.76 13.51
C LEU A 7 8.89 -4.10 12.45
N ILE A 8 7.88 -3.35 12.89
CA ILE A 8 6.97 -2.64 11.98
C ILE A 8 7.74 -1.65 11.10
N ASN A 9 8.66 -0.88 11.70
CA ASN A 9 9.47 0.07 10.94
C ASN A 9 10.36 -0.63 9.92
N LYS A 10 10.99 -1.76 10.27
CA LYS A 10 11.79 -2.55 9.32
C LYS A 10 10.96 -3.07 8.17
N TYR A 11 9.77 -3.62 8.46
CA TYR A 11 8.86 -4.11 7.44
C TYR A 11 8.41 -2.99 6.50
N PHE A 12 8.04 -1.84 7.06
CA PHE A 12 7.63 -0.67 6.31
C PHE A 12 8.74 -0.12 5.40
N GLN A 13 9.97 0.00 5.90
CA GLN A 13 11.13 0.40 5.12
C GLN A 13 11.43 -0.59 3.98
N TYR A 14 11.33 -1.89 4.26
CA TYR A 14 11.52 -2.93 3.25
C TYR A 14 10.44 -2.89 2.17
N PHE A 15 9.18 -2.66 2.57
CA PHE A 15 8.06 -2.45 1.67
C PHE A 15 8.28 -1.24 0.75
N ILE A 16 8.67 -0.09 1.30
CA ILE A 16 8.98 1.13 0.52
C ILE A 16 10.08 0.83 -0.50
N LYS A 17 11.17 0.19 -0.06
CA LYS A 17 12.30 -0.18 -0.92
C LYS A 17 11.89 -1.05 -2.11
N ILE A 18 11.13 -2.12 -1.87
CA ILE A 18 10.67 -3.02 -2.94
C ILE A 18 9.87 -2.27 -4.01
N ASN A 19 8.93 -1.42 -3.58
CA ASN A 19 8.07 -0.70 -4.50
C ASN A 19 8.84 0.39 -5.26
N TYR A 20 9.79 1.07 -4.61
CA TYR A 20 10.68 2.04 -5.25
C TYR A 20 11.55 1.39 -6.33
N PHE A 21 12.11 0.22 -6.05
CA PHE A 21 12.96 -0.52 -7.00
C PHE A 21 12.16 -0.98 -8.22
N ALA A 22 10.92 -1.45 -8.01
CA ALA A 22 10.01 -1.78 -9.09
C ALA A 22 9.72 -0.55 -9.97
N GLN A 23 9.35 0.58 -9.35
CA GLN A 23 9.07 1.83 -10.06
C GLN A 23 10.26 2.30 -10.93
N LYS A 24 11.47 2.30 -10.37
CA LYS A 24 12.69 2.65 -11.11
C LYS A 24 12.98 1.68 -12.24
N PHE A 25 12.74 0.37 -12.03
CA PHE A 25 12.95 -0.66 -13.05
C PHE A 25 12.03 -0.46 -14.28
N PHE A 26 10.79 -0.01 -14.11
CA PHE A 26 9.87 0.29 -15.22
C PHE A 26 10.09 1.68 -15.85
N GLY A 27 11.12 2.42 -15.44
CA GLY A 27 11.45 3.70 -16.06
C GLY A 27 10.46 4.82 -15.73
N TRP A 28 9.68 4.71 -14.65
CA TRP A 28 8.82 5.81 -14.16
C TRP A 28 9.69 6.90 -13.53
N LYS A 29 10.40 7.64 -14.38
CA LYS A 29 11.40 8.66 -14.00
C LYS A 29 10.78 10.02 -13.68
N GLU A 30 9.60 10.31 -14.19
CA GLU A 30 9.06 11.68 -14.15
C GLU A 30 8.41 12.02 -12.81
N PHE A 31 7.96 11.02 -12.03
CA PHE A 31 7.34 11.25 -10.73
C PHE A 31 7.74 10.19 -9.66
N PRO A 32 9.03 10.04 -9.32
CA PRO A 32 9.51 9.01 -8.40
C PRO A 32 8.86 9.13 -7.01
N ILE A 33 8.76 10.35 -6.50
CA ILE A 33 8.21 10.65 -5.17
C ILE A 33 6.69 10.51 -5.17
N GLN A 34 6.01 11.05 -6.18
CA GLN A 34 4.55 11.02 -6.26
C GLN A 34 4.01 9.62 -6.58
N GLY A 35 4.69 8.86 -7.44
CA GLY A 35 4.34 7.47 -7.75
C GLY A 35 4.49 6.55 -6.54
N LEU A 36 5.60 6.64 -5.79
CA LEU A 36 5.78 5.87 -4.55
C LEU A 36 4.77 6.30 -3.48
N ARG A 37 4.48 7.60 -3.37
CA ARG A 37 3.45 8.15 -2.46
C ARG A 37 2.07 7.58 -2.74
N THR A 38 1.56 7.79 -3.94
CA THR A 38 0.25 7.31 -4.36
C THR A 38 0.16 5.81 -4.17
N PHE A 39 1.23 5.08 -4.49
CA PHE A 39 1.24 3.63 -4.39
C PHE A 39 1.23 3.11 -2.94
N VAL A 40 2.05 3.68 -2.05
CA VAL A 40 2.08 3.31 -0.62
C VAL A 40 0.77 3.70 0.05
N VAL A 41 0.24 4.90 -0.22
CA VAL A 41 -1.06 5.36 0.29
C VAL A 41 -2.19 4.46 -0.21
N THR A 42 -2.19 4.10 -1.49
CA THR A 42 -3.21 3.24 -2.08
C THR A 42 -3.17 1.84 -1.47
N LYS A 43 -1.98 1.26 -1.26
CA LYS A 43 -1.87 -0.04 -0.57
C LYS A 43 -2.32 0.05 0.89
N ILE A 44 -1.96 1.10 1.64
CA ILE A 44 -2.45 1.30 3.02
C ILE A 44 -3.97 1.43 3.04
N PHE A 45 -4.56 2.16 2.08
CA PHE A 45 -6.00 2.23 1.90
C PHE A 45 -6.59 0.83 1.73
N PHE A 46 -6.13 0.06 0.74
CA PHE A 46 -6.63 -1.29 0.46
C PHE A 46 -6.50 -2.24 1.64
N TYR A 47 -5.39 -2.21 2.39
CA TYR A 47 -5.23 -3.04 3.59
C TYR A 47 -6.21 -2.64 4.70
N SER A 48 -6.34 -1.33 4.95
CA SER A 48 -7.26 -0.82 6.00
C SER A 48 -8.73 -1.03 5.63
N SER A 49 -9.05 -0.95 4.35
CA SER A 49 -10.39 -1.13 3.82
C SER A 49 -10.76 -2.63 3.81
N GLY A 50 -9.85 -3.51 3.41
CA GLY A 50 -10.02 -4.96 3.54
C GLY A 50 -10.26 -5.41 4.99
N PHE A 51 -9.57 -4.81 5.97
CA PHE A 51 -9.79 -5.08 7.39
C PHE A 51 -11.18 -4.59 7.87
N THR A 52 -11.58 -3.40 7.44
CA THR A 52 -12.91 -2.83 7.76
C THR A 52 -14.03 -3.68 7.15
N ALA A 53 -13.87 -4.14 5.91
CA ALA A 53 -14.81 -5.05 5.25
C ALA A 53 -14.87 -6.43 5.92
N ALA A 54 -13.74 -6.96 6.39
CA ALA A 54 -13.68 -8.22 7.12
C ALA A 54 -14.39 -8.14 8.48
N ILE A 55 -14.24 -7.04 9.23
CA ILE A 55 -14.97 -6.81 10.49
C ILE A 55 -16.46 -6.64 10.22
N ALA A 56 -16.80 -5.91 9.17
CA ALA A 56 -18.17 -5.60 8.81
C ALA A 56 -19.02 -6.79 8.37
N LEU A 57 -18.39 -7.83 7.81
CA LEU A 57 -19.03 -9.11 7.48
C LEU A 57 -19.75 -9.74 8.70
N PHE A 58 -19.42 -9.33 9.93
CA PHE A 58 -19.92 -9.95 11.16
C PHE A 58 -20.98 -9.15 11.95
N SER A 59 -21.37 -7.92 11.58
CA SER A 59 -22.16 -7.10 12.53
C SER A 59 -23.32 -6.25 11.97
N PHE A 60 -23.17 -5.37 10.97
CA PHE A 60 -24.30 -4.52 10.50
C PHE A 60 -24.11 -4.04 9.05
N ARG A 61 -24.99 -4.48 8.14
CA ARG A 61 -24.76 -4.45 6.68
C ARG A 61 -24.85 -3.06 6.01
N GLU A 62 -25.92 -2.29 6.20
CA GLU A 62 -26.05 -0.97 5.53
C GLU A 62 -25.15 0.10 6.18
N LEU A 63 -25.06 0.05 7.51
CA LEU A 63 -24.19 0.93 8.28
C LEU A 63 -22.71 0.73 7.91
N THR A 64 -22.32 -0.50 7.57
CA THR A 64 -20.96 -0.81 7.07
C THR A 64 -20.64 -0.07 5.79
N MET A 65 -21.50 -0.16 4.78
CA MET A 65 -21.24 0.47 3.48
C MET A 65 -21.11 1.98 3.64
N PHE A 66 -21.96 2.56 4.49
CA PHE A 66 -21.90 3.98 4.83
C PHE A 66 -20.60 4.34 5.56
N ILE A 67 -20.20 3.58 6.58
CA ILE A 67 -18.91 3.76 7.30
C ILE A 67 -17.73 3.58 6.35
N TYR A 68 -17.79 2.63 5.41
CA TYR A 68 -16.73 2.36 4.46
C TYR A 68 -16.55 3.49 3.44
N ILE A 69 -17.65 4.03 2.91
CA ILE A 69 -17.63 5.19 2.01
C ILE A 69 -17.10 6.42 2.76
N ILE A 70 -17.60 6.70 3.97
CA ILE A 70 -17.11 7.80 4.80
C ILE A 70 -15.62 7.63 5.12
N TYR A 71 -15.19 6.42 5.48
CA TYR A 71 -13.79 6.11 5.74
C TYR A 71 -12.92 6.35 4.50
N GLY A 72 -13.36 5.89 3.33
CA GLY A 72 -12.66 6.15 2.07
C GLY A 72 -12.53 7.64 1.77
N VAL A 73 -13.63 8.38 1.84
CA VAL A 73 -13.65 9.83 1.61
C VAL A 73 -12.74 10.55 2.62
N PHE A 74 -12.84 10.21 3.91
CA PHE A 74 -11.98 10.79 4.95
C PHE A 74 -10.50 10.44 4.75
N TYR A 75 -10.23 9.21 4.29
CA TYR A 75 -8.88 8.75 4.00
C TYR A 75 -8.24 9.57 2.88
N PHE A 76 -8.94 9.73 1.75
CA PHE A 76 -8.48 10.50 0.59
C PHE A 76 -8.37 12.00 0.90
N LEU A 77 -9.32 12.58 1.62
CA LEU A 77 -9.33 14.03 1.89
C LEU A 77 -8.33 14.46 2.97
N PHE A 78 -8.07 13.63 4.00
CA PHE A 78 -7.34 14.08 5.19
C PHE A 78 -6.14 13.22 5.58
N LEU A 79 -6.19 11.90 5.40
CA LEU A 79 -5.10 11.01 5.79
C LEU A 79 -4.03 10.88 4.71
N GLN A 80 -4.41 10.83 3.44
CA GLN A 80 -3.48 10.70 2.32
C GLN A 80 -2.37 11.75 2.40
N ASN A 81 -2.71 13.03 2.39
CA ASN A 81 -1.72 14.11 2.44
C ASN A 81 -0.82 14.05 3.69
N LYS A 82 -1.39 13.69 4.86
CA LYS A 82 -0.61 13.55 6.10
C LYS A 82 0.35 12.36 6.06
N ILE A 83 -0.06 11.24 5.47
CA ILE A 83 0.78 10.06 5.28
C ILE A 83 1.89 10.39 4.28
N GLU A 84 1.57 11.05 3.16
CA GLU A 84 2.53 11.45 2.13
C GLU A 84 3.61 12.41 2.65
N MET A 85 3.21 13.41 3.44
CA MET A 85 4.16 14.35 4.08
C MET A 85 5.03 13.67 5.14
N LYS A 86 4.48 12.71 5.90
CA LYS A 86 5.29 11.94 6.85
C LYS A 86 6.26 11.02 6.11
N LEU A 87 5.85 10.40 5.01
CA LEU A 87 6.69 9.49 4.23
C LEU A 87 7.98 10.17 3.77
N GLU A 88 7.92 11.42 3.29
CA GLU A 88 9.11 12.19 2.91
C GLU A 88 10.09 12.41 4.06
N LYS A 89 9.60 12.51 5.31
CA LYS A 89 10.47 12.64 6.48
C LYS A 89 11.08 11.31 6.92
N PHE A 90 10.47 10.19 6.54
CA PHE A 90 10.91 8.84 6.95
C PHE A 90 11.70 8.10 5.87
N VAL A 91 11.68 8.59 4.63
CA VAL A 91 12.31 7.94 3.48
C VAL A 91 13.39 8.84 2.91
N ASP A 92 14.63 8.42 3.06
CA ASP A 92 15.76 9.02 2.38
C ASP A 92 15.84 8.47 0.95
N PHE A 93 15.31 9.24 0.00
CA PHE A 93 15.30 8.87 -1.42
C PHE A 93 16.70 8.83 -2.04
N GLN A 94 17.64 9.64 -1.54
CA GLN A 94 19.03 9.62 -2.02
C GLN A 94 19.69 8.30 -1.65
N ASN A 95 19.50 7.85 -0.41
CA ASN A 95 19.98 6.54 0.03
C ASN A 95 19.35 5.39 -0.77
N LEU A 96 18.04 5.47 -1.10
CA LEU A 96 17.39 4.46 -1.94
C LEU A 96 17.95 4.42 -3.38
N ASP A 97 18.29 5.57 -3.96
CA ASP A 97 18.92 5.64 -5.29
C ASP A 97 20.34 5.04 -5.27
N GLU A 98 21.12 5.32 -4.22
CA GLU A 98 22.42 4.68 -4.01
C GLU A 98 22.29 3.17 -3.87
N GLU A 99 21.38 2.69 -3.01
CA GLU A 99 21.14 1.26 -2.83
C GLU A 99 20.68 0.61 -4.13
N TYR A 100 19.84 1.29 -4.92
CA TYR A 100 19.40 0.79 -6.22
C TYR A 100 20.58 0.63 -7.17
N SER A 101 21.47 1.62 -7.27
CA SER A 101 22.66 1.52 -8.14
C SER A 101 23.57 0.36 -7.76
N LYS A 102 23.76 0.12 -6.45
CA LYS A 102 24.61 -0.95 -5.89
C LYS A 102 23.97 -2.34 -5.96
N THR A 103 22.65 -2.43 -6.17
CA THR A 103 21.93 -3.71 -6.19
C THR A 103 22.04 -4.41 -7.55
N SER A 104 22.29 -5.72 -7.53
CA SER A 104 22.36 -6.54 -8.75
C SER A 104 21.04 -6.58 -9.53
N THR A 105 21.13 -6.74 -10.85
CA THR A 105 19.97 -6.82 -11.75
C THR A 105 19.00 -7.93 -11.34
N LEU A 106 19.51 -9.11 -10.95
CA LEU A 106 18.68 -10.22 -10.50
C LEU A 106 17.83 -9.84 -9.26
N LYS A 107 18.43 -9.17 -8.27
CA LYS A 107 17.69 -8.72 -7.08
C LYS A 107 16.65 -7.66 -7.41
N LYS A 108 16.95 -6.75 -8.33
CA LYS A 108 15.97 -5.76 -8.83
C LYS A 108 14.76 -6.44 -9.46
N VAL A 109 14.98 -7.44 -10.31
CA VAL A 109 13.92 -8.24 -10.93
C VAL A 109 13.07 -8.96 -9.88
N ILE A 110 13.69 -9.57 -8.88
CA ILE A 110 12.96 -10.23 -7.78
C ILE A 110 12.08 -9.24 -7.01
N PHE A 111 12.62 -8.07 -6.64
CA PHE A 111 11.82 -7.04 -5.96
C PHE A 111 10.67 -6.53 -6.83
N THR A 112 10.91 -6.37 -8.13
CA THR A 112 9.87 -6.04 -9.09
C THR A 112 8.74 -7.08 -9.09
N ILE A 113 9.08 -8.37 -9.16
CA ILE A 113 8.09 -9.46 -9.13
C ILE A 113 7.29 -9.43 -7.82
N ILE A 114 7.96 -9.28 -6.67
CA ILE A 114 7.29 -9.20 -5.36
C ILE A 114 6.32 -8.02 -5.31
N SER A 115 6.73 -6.86 -5.82
CA SER A 115 5.87 -5.67 -5.92
C SER A 115 4.60 -5.97 -6.73
N PHE A 116 4.77 -6.60 -7.90
CA PHE A 116 3.67 -6.99 -8.79
C PHE A 116 2.73 -8.02 -8.16
N CYS A 117 3.25 -9.09 -7.57
CA CYS A 117 2.45 -10.08 -6.85
C CYS A 117 1.62 -9.39 -5.77
N SER A 118 2.19 -8.45 -5.03
CA SER A 118 1.46 -7.69 -4.03
C SER A 118 0.35 -6.81 -4.63
N ILE A 119 0.52 -6.24 -5.83
CA ILE A 119 -0.57 -5.54 -6.54
C ILE A 119 -1.69 -6.51 -6.91
N ILE A 120 -1.34 -7.63 -7.54
CA ILE A 120 -2.30 -8.65 -7.97
C ILE A 120 -3.12 -9.15 -6.79
N MET A 121 -2.47 -9.46 -5.66
CA MET A 121 -3.17 -9.90 -4.44
C MET A 121 -4.14 -8.84 -3.89
N ASN A 122 -3.80 -7.55 -3.98
CA ASN A 122 -4.73 -6.48 -3.58
C ASN A 122 -5.94 -6.38 -4.52
N VAL A 123 -5.74 -6.48 -5.84
CA VAL A 123 -6.83 -6.48 -6.83
C VAL A 123 -7.73 -7.69 -6.65
N VAL A 124 -7.15 -8.88 -6.51
CA VAL A 124 -7.89 -10.12 -6.24
C VAL A 124 -8.68 -10.01 -4.94
N GLY A 125 -8.07 -9.48 -3.87
CA GLY A 125 -8.74 -9.22 -2.60
C GLY A 125 -9.95 -8.29 -2.76
N MET A 126 -9.79 -7.19 -3.50
CA MET A 126 -10.90 -6.26 -3.80
C MET A 126 -12.03 -6.95 -4.59
N VAL A 127 -11.69 -7.71 -5.64
CA VAL A 127 -12.67 -8.44 -6.45
C VAL A 127 -13.41 -9.47 -5.60
N LEU A 128 -12.71 -10.21 -4.74
CA LEU A 128 -13.33 -11.16 -3.82
C LEU A 128 -14.27 -10.46 -2.84
N ILE A 129 -13.89 -9.32 -2.27
CA ILE A 129 -14.77 -8.53 -1.38
C ILE A 129 -16.03 -8.11 -2.12
N ILE A 130 -15.91 -7.58 -3.34
CA ILE A 130 -17.06 -7.19 -4.17
C ILE A 130 -17.93 -8.41 -4.51
N TYR A 131 -17.31 -9.54 -4.85
CA TYR A 131 -17.99 -10.78 -5.19
C TYR A 131 -18.77 -11.37 -4.01
N PHE A 132 -18.15 -11.48 -2.84
CA PHE A 132 -18.85 -11.93 -1.64
C PHE A 132 -19.98 -10.96 -1.29
N TYR A 133 -19.75 -9.65 -1.44
CA TYR A 133 -20.80 -8.65 -1.28
C TYR A 133 -21.93 -8.81 -2.32
N SER A 134 -21.67 -9.15 -3.58
CA SER A 134 -22.77 -9.33 -4.54
C SER A 134 -23.55 -10.63 -4.31
N ARG A 135 -22.87 -11.71 -3.87
CA ARG A 135 -23.47 -13.04 -3.71
C ARG A 135 -24.20 -13.25 -2.38
N PHE A 136 -23.78 -12.61 -1.29
CA PHE A 136 -24.48 -12.70 0.01
C PHE A 136 -25.71 -11.78 0.11
N PHE A 137 -25.91 -10.90 -0.88
CA PHE A 137 -26.92 -9.84 -0.86
C PHE A 137 -27.96 -9.98 -2.01
N GLN A 138 -27.87 -11.04 -2.81
CA GLN A 138 -29.00 -11.63 -3.54
C GLN A 138 -29.66 -12.69 -2.66
#